data_AF-A0A1J3K4W5-F1
#
_entry.id   AF-A0A1J3K4W5-F1
#
_cell.length_a   1.000
_cell.length_b   1.000
_cell.length_c   1.000
_cell.angle_alpha   90.00
_cell.angle_beta   90.00
_cell.angle_gamma   90.00
#
_symmetry.space_group_name_H-M   'P 1'
#
loop_
_entity.id
_entity.type
_entity.pdbx_description
1 polymer ?
#
loop_
_entity_poly.entity_id
_entity_poly.type
_entity_poly.pdbx_seq_one_letter_code
_entity_poly.pdbx_strand_id
1 'polypeptide(L)'
;RPTKRRLSQYSICTRSGLREIAIKFAEQSLENDAPEQMALKYVCEMFGDPQAVLTGARHVAATEISCEPWVKQYVRGIYMQNALVSVSPTPHGKMT
;
A
#
# COMPACT_ATOMS: atom_id res chain seq x y z
N ARG A 1 -28.80 4.71 17.59
CA ARG A 1 -28.53 5.10 16.18
C ARG A 1 -27.37 4.26 15.68
N PRO A 2 -27.43 3.57 14.54
CA PRO A 2 -26.27 2.84 14.05
C PRO A 2 -25.24 3.86 13.60
N THR A 3 -24.08 3.90 14.25
CA THR A 3 -22.95 4.75 13.86
C THR A 3 -22.40 4.22 12.54
N LYS A 4 -22.47 5.02 11.47
CA LYS A 4 -21.87 4.71 10.17
C LYS A 4 -20.37 4.45 10.39
N ARG A 5 -19.94 3.18 10.35
CA ARG A 5 -18.56 2.78 10.61
C ARG A 5 -17.68 3.32 9.48
N ARG A 6 -16.70 4.17 9.80
CA ARG A 6 -15.74 4.70 8.83
C ARG A 6 -14.92 3.53 8.29
N LEU A 7 -15.03 3.23 7.00
CA LEU A 7 -14.25 2.20 6.35
C LEU A 7 -12.83 2.74 6.11
N SER A 8 -11.80 1.93 6.44
CA SER A 8 -10.43 2.25 6.05
C SER A 8 -10.26 2.08 4.54
N GLN A 9 -9.29 2.77 3.95
CA GLN A 9 -8.95 2.59 2.53
C GLN A 9 -8.66 1.12 2.20
N TYR A 10 -7.94 0.41 3.08
CA TYR A 10 -7.76 -1.05 3.01
C TYR A 10 -9.09 -1.80 2.91
N SER A 11 -10.05 -1.52 3.81
CA SER A 11 -11.35 -2.21 3.81
C SER A 11 -12.19 -1.91 2.56
N ILE A 12 -12.00 -0.75 1.92
CA ILE A 12 -12.62 -0.42 0.64
C ILE A 12 -11.96 -1.24 -0.46
N CYS A 13 -10.63 -1.20 -0.55
CA CYS A 13 -9.86 -1.91 -1.57
C CYS A 13 -10.09 -3.44 -1.52
N THR A 14 -10.06 -4.05 -0.34
CA THR A 14 -10.32 -5.49 -0.18
C THR A 14 -11.73 -5.87 -0.62
N ARG A 15 -12.74 -5.06 -0.27
CA ARG A 15 -14.14 -5.33 -0.67
C ARG A 15 -14.36 -5.15 -2.17
N SER A 16 -13.52 -4.35 -2.83
CA SER A 16 -13.55 -4.13 -4.27
C SER A 16 -12.76 -5.16 -5.08
N GLY A 17 -12.26 -6.25 -4.45
CA GLY A 17 -11.53 -7.32 -5.14
C GLY A 17 -10.07 -6.99 -5.49
N LEU A 18 -9.54 -5.86 -5.01
CA LEU A 18 -8.15 -5.48 -5.27
C LEU A 18 -7.14 -6.42 -4.60
N ARG A 19 -7.57 -7.20 -3.61
CA ARG A 19 -6.70 -8.15 -2.91
C ARG A 19 -6.31 -9.31 -3.81
N GLU A 20 -7.28 -9.91 -4.48
CA GLU A 20 -7.07 -10.99 -5.45
C GLU A 20 -6.24 -10.50 -6.63
N ILE A 21 -6.47 -9.25 -7.05
CA ILE A 21 -5.68 -8.58 -8.08
C ILE A 21 -4.23 -8.40 -7.63
N ALA A 22 -3.99 -7.93 -6.40
CA ALA A 22 -2.65 -7.76 -5.84
C ALA A 22 -1.85 -9.07 -5.76
N ILE A 23 -2.51 -10.18 -5.39
CA ILE A 23 -1.89 -11.52 -5.37
C ILE A 23 -1.52 -11.97 -6.78
N LYS A 24 -2.44 -11.83 -7.75
CA LYS A 24 -2.16 -12.17 -9.15
C LYS A 24 -1.02 -11.32 -9.74
N PHE A 25 -0.95 -10.03 -9.39
CA PHE A 25 0.18 -9.19 -9.77
C PHE A 25 1.50 -9.72 -9.20
N ALA A 26 1.53 -10.13 -7.93
CA ALA A 26 2.72 -10.69 -7.32
C ALA A 26 3.15 -12.01 -7.99
N GLU A 27 2.21 -12.91 -8.28
CA GLU A 27 2.47 -14.18 -8.95
C GLU A 27 2.93 -14.00 -10.41
N GLN A 28 2.24 -13.16 -11.19
CA GLN A 28 2.54 -12.96 -12.61
C GLN A 28 3.71 -12.00 -12.86
N SER A 29 4.11 -11.20 -11.88
CA SER A 29 5.38 -10.46 -11.95
C SER A 29 6.61 -11.38 -11.98
N LEU A 30 6.46 -12.66 -11.61
CA LEU A 30 7.48 -13.70 -11.83
C LEU A 30 7.46 -14.25 -13.27
N GLU A 31 6.39 -13.99 -14.05
CA GLU A 31 6.16 -14.53 -15.40
C GLU A 31 6.41 -13.52 -16.55
N ASN A 32 6.96 -12.33 -16.28
CA ASN A 32 7.41 -11.29 -17.25
C ASN A 32 6.32 -10.49 -17.99
N ASP A 33 5.03 -10.62 -17.68
CA ASP A 33 4.01 -9.74 -18.27
C ASP A 33 4.05 -8.31 -17.66
N ALA A 34 3.96 -7.29 -18.50
CA ALA A 34 3.95 -5.90 -18.05
C ALA A 34 2.69 -5.62 -17.18
N PRO A 35 2.84 -5.07 -15.96
CA PRO A 35 1.73 -4.91 -15.01
C PRO A 35 0.61 -4.01 -15.54
N GLU A 36 0.92 -3.07 -16.43
CA GLU A 36 -0.07 -2.22 -17.09
C GLU A 36 -1.03 -3.03 -17.99
N GLN A 37 -0.52 -4.05 -18.69
CA GLN A 37 -1.35 -4.90 -19.56
C GLN A 37 -2.30 -5.77 -18.76
N MET A 38 -1.84 -6.27 -17.61
CA MET A 38 -2.67 -7.04 -16.70
C MET A 38 -3.73 -6.15 -16.02
N ALA A 39 -3.39 -4.91 -15.67
CA ALA A 39 -4.30 -3.95 -15.06
C ALA A 39 -5.50 -3.60 -15.96
N LEU A 40 -5.33 -3.59 -17.28
CA LEU A 40 -6.42 -3.35 -18.24
C LEU A 40 -7.61 -4.30 -18.04
N LYS A 41 -7.36 -5.54 -17.58
CA LYS A 41 -8.41 -6.55 -17.33
C LYS A 41 -9.29 -6.23 -16.11
N TYR A 42 -8.87 -5.27 -15.29
CA TYR A 42 -9.48 -4.97 -13.99
C TYR A 42 -9.98 -3.53 -13.88
N VAL A 43 -9.96 -2.76 -14.97
CA VAL A 43 -10.59 -1.44 -15.04
C VAL A 43 -12.10 -1.60 -14.86
N CYS A 44 -12.69 -0.80 -13.98
CA CYS A 44 -14.12 -0.82 -13.69
C CYS A 44 -14.61 0.55 -13.19
N GLU A 45 -15.91 0.69 -12.89
CA GLU A 45 -16.50 1.94 -12.39
C GLU A 45 -15.78 2.50 -11.14
N MET A 46 -15.26 1.61 -10.27
CA MET A 46 -14.50 2.00 -9.07
C MET A 46 -13.03 2.34 -9.36
N PHE A 47 -12.46 1.84 -10.46
CA PHE A 47 -11.06 2.04 -10.87
C PHE A 47 -11.04 2.37 -12.36
N GLY A 48 -11.24 3.66 -12.67
CA GLY A 48 -11.55 4.12 -14.03
C GLY A 48 -10.42 3.98 -15.06
N ASP A 49 -9.22 3.65 -14.62
CA ASP A 49 -8.07 3.45 -15.50
C ASP A 49 -7.08 2.42 -14.90
N PRO A 50 -6.15 1.87 -15.71
CA PRO A 50 -5.18 0.89 -15.25
C PRO A 50 -4.25 1.41 -14.13
N GLN A 51 -3.95 2.71 -14.09
CA GLN A 51 -3.11 3.30 -13.03
C GLN A 51 -3.86 3.34 -11.69
N ALA A 52 -5.18 3.57 -11.70
CA ALA A 52 -6.02 3.48 -10.53
C ALA A 52 -6.05 2.04 -9.97
N VAL A 53 -6.14 1.03 -10.84
CA VAL A 53 -6.05 -0.40 -10.46
C VAL A 53 -4.69 -0.70 -9.83
N LEU A 54 -3.59 -0.32 -10.48
CA LEU A 54 -2.23 -0.57 -10.00
C LEU A 54 -1.95 0.14 -8.66
N THR A 55 -2.42 1.37 -8.52
CA THR A 55 -2.30 2.14 -7.27
C THR A 55 -3.05 1.45 -6.14
N GLY A 56 -4.28 0.98 -6.41
CA GLY A 56 -5.08 0.21 -5.47
C GLY A 56 -4.41 -1.10 -5.07
N ALA A 57 -3.95 -1.88 -6.04
CA ALA A 57 -3.25 -3.14 -5.81
C ALA A 57 -1.96 -2.94 -4.99
N ARG A 58 -1.17 -1.92 -5.31
CA ARG A 58 0.04 -1.55 -4.55
C ARG A 58 -0.30 -1.17 -3.11
N HIS A 59 -1.36 -0.40 -2.89
CA HIS A 59 -1.80 -0.05 -1.54
C HIS A 59 -2.19 -1.29 -0.73
N VAL A 60 -2.91 -2.24 -1.33
CA VAL A 60 -3.28 -3.50 -0.67
C VAL A 60 -2.03 -4.30 -0.33
N ALA A 61 -1.15 -4.56 -1.30
CA ALA A 61 0.08 -5.32 -1.08
C ALA A 61 0.96 -4.69 0.01
N ALA A 62 1.20 -3.38 -0.07
CA ALA A 62 1.98 -2.65 0.94
C ALA A 62 1.33 -2.73 2.33
N THR A 63 -0.01 -2.63 2.41
CA THR A 63 -0.72 -2.72 3.68
C THR A 63 -0.62 -4.12 4.29
N GLU A 64 -0.78 -5.17 3.49
CA GLU A 64 -0.67 -6.56 3.95
C GLU A 64 0.75 -6.86 4.46
N ILE A 65 1.78 -6.51 3.68
CA ILE A 65 3.18 -6.64 4.11
C ILE A 65 3.44 -5.83 5.39
N SER A 66 2.92 -4.60 5.47
CA SER A 66 3.10 -3.74 6.65
C SER A 66 2.43 -4.30 7.89
N CYS A 67 1.39 -5.12 7.73
CA CYS A 67 0.63 -5.73 8.81
C CYS A 67 1.27 -7.02 9.33
N GLU A 68 2.12 -7.66 8.55
CA GLU A 68 2.74 -8.95 8.86
C GLU A 68 3.63 -8.86 10.12
N PRO A 69 3.35 -9.65 11.19
CA PRO A 69 4.03 -9.52 12.47
C PRO A 69 5.55 -9.67 12.39
N TRP A 70 6.03 -10.63 11.61
CA TRP A 70 7.46 -10.93 11.46
C TRP A 70 8.20 -9.80 10.73
N VAL A 71 7.59 -9.23 9.69
CA VAL A 71 8.14 -8.07 8.98
C VAL A 71 8.26 -6.88 9.92
N LYS A 72 7.22 -6.59 10.72
CA LYS A 72 7.27 -5.51 11.73
C LYS A 72 8.37 -5.73 12.76
N GLN A 73 8.51 -6.95 13.27
CA GLN A 73 9.53 -7.29 14.26
C GLN A 73 10.94 -7.10 13.68
N TYR A 74 11.16 -7.59 12.45
CA TYR A 74 12.44 -7.47 11.77
C TYR A 74 12.82 -6.01 11.49
N VAL A 75 11.91 -5.25 10.87
CA VAL A 75 12.14 -3.82 10.57
C VAL A 75 12.38 -3.02 11.84
N ARG A 76 11.61 -3.28 12.92
CA ARG A 76 11.84 -2.64 14.22
C ARG A 76 13.23 -2.94 14.78
N GLY A 77 13.68 -4.20 14.68
CA GLY A 77 15.01 -4.61 15.12
C GLY A 77 16.12 -3.84 14.39
N ILE A 78 16.07 -3.81 13.06
CA ILE A 78 17.05 -3.07 12.24
C ILE A 78 17.02 -1.58 12.56
N TYR A 79 15.84 -0.98 12.65
CA TYR A 79 15.70 0.44 12.92
C TYR A 79 16.26 0.80 14.29
N MET A 80 15.95 0.02 15.33
CA MET A 80 16.48 0.26 16.68
C MET A 80 18.01 0.15 16.75
N GLN A 81 18.63 -0.67 15.90
CA GLN A 81 20.08 -0.83 15.85
C GLN A 81 20.79 0.27 15.05
N ASN A 82 20.15 0.77 13.97
CA ASN A 82 20.85 1.58 12.96
C ASN A 82 20.28 2.99 12.78
N ALA A 83 19.19 3.35 13.45
CA ALA A 83 18.57 4.65 13.26
C ALA A 83 19.48 5.79 13.74
N LEU A 84 19.67 6.79 12.88
CA LEU A 84 20.31 8.05 13.25
C LEU A 84 19.23 9.05 13.66
N VAL A 85 19.38 9.64 14.84
CA VAL A 85 18.52 10.73 15.31
C VAL A 85 19.00 12.02 14.66
N SER A 86 18.16 12.63 13.82
CA SER A 86 18.41 13.95 13.24
C SER A 86 17.48 14.98 13.86
N VAL A 87 18.04 16.15 14.16
CA VAL A 87 17.27 17.33 14.58
C VAL A 87 17.47 18.40 13.51
N SER A 88 16.37 18.97 13.03
CA SER A 88 16.40 20.08 12.08
C SER A 88 15.43 21.15 12.55
N PRO A 89 15.86 22.42 12.62
CA PRO A 89 14.99 23.51 13.01
C PRO A 89 13.83 23.64 12.03
N THR A 90 12.65 23.95 12.57
CA THR A 90 11.49 24.35 11.76
C THR A 90 11.81 25.66 11.02
N PRO A 91 11.03 26.05 9.99
CA PRO A 91 11.26 27.31 9.29
C PRO A 91 11.35 28.52 10.23
N HIS A 92 10.53 28.56 11.28
CA HIS A 92 10.59 29.61 12.31
C HIS A 92 11.90 29.55 13.12
N GLY A 93 12.30 28.35 13.58
CA GLY A 93 13.54 28.17 14.33
C GLY A 93 14.82 28.38 13.51
N LYS A 94 14.72 28.59 12.18
CA LYS A 94 15.83 29.03 11.32
C LYS A 94 15.95 30.55 11.21
N MET A 95 14.89 31.29 11.55
CA MET A 95 14.82 32.75 11.41
C MET A 95 15.30 33.49 12.67
N THR A 96 15.29 32.82 13.83
CA THR A 96 15.96 33.23 15.08
C THR A 96 17.40 32.74 15.11
#